data_AF-A0A5J4Q0T1-F1
#
_entry.id   AF-A0A5J4Q0T1-F1
#
_cell.length_a   1.000
_cell.length_b   1.000
_cell.length_c   1.000
_cell.angle_alpha   90.00
_cell.angle_beta   90.00
_cell.angle_gamma   90.00
#
_symmetry.space_group_name_H-M   'P 1'
#
loop_
_entity.id
_entity.type
_entity.pdbx_description
1 polymer ?
#
loop_
_entity_poly.entity_id
_entity_poly.type
_entity_poly.pdbx_seq_one_letter_code
_entity_poly.pdbx_strand_id
1 'polypeptide(L)'
;MNPTINCYLKLERILNKEKKTARYDCTAFAGYYPPLETLKNNKGQLFLYLMRSRNDKSTTPEHYLQASKDSMNLTGLFHYWEEGKMSGFCSGYPSTKKVFDNKDKTENPFYEYRNDAFLFIIHWDKDKQE
;
A
#
# COMPACT_ATOMS: atom_id res chain seq x y z
N MET A 1 -0.28 25.86 2.66
CA MET A 1 0.44 24.95 3.57
C MET A 1 1.12 23.92 2.68
N ASN A 2 2.43 23.74 2.83
CA ASN A 2 3.16 22.74 2.05
C ASN A 2 3.11 21.40 2.80
N PRO A 3 2.85 20.27 2.13
CA PRO A 3 2.86 18.97 2.80
C PRO A 3 4.28 18.67 3.31
N THR A 4 4.36 18.21 4.56
CA THR A 4 5.61 17.71 5.14
C THR A 4 5.79 16.26 4.73
N ILE A 5 6.96 15.90 4.23
CA ILE A 5 7.28 14.53 3.84
C ILE A 5 7.88 13.81 5.06
N ASN A 6 7.11 12.87 5.63
CA ASN A 6 7.53 12.11 6.80
C ASN A 6 8.50 10.96 6.47
N CYS A 7 8.31 10.30 5.32
CA CYS A 7 9.17 9.20 4.89
C CYS A 7 9.15 8.98 3.37
N TYR A 8 10.14 8.24 2.89
CA TYR A 8 10.25 7.70 1.54
C TYR A 8 10.45 6.19 1.60
N LEU A 9 9.74 5.45 0.75
CA LEU A 9 9.87 4.01 0.58
C LEU A 9 10.23 3.71 -0.87
N LYS A 10 11.24 2.86 -1.09
CA LYS A 10 11.47 2.20 -2.38
C LYS A 10 10.85 0.82 -2.35
N LEU A 11 9.82 0.61 -3.15
CA LEU A 11 9.10 -0.66 -3.26
C LEU A 11 9.47 -1.35 -4.57
N GLU A 12 10.09 -2.53 -4.50
CA GLU A 12 10.52 -3.30 -5.67
C GLU A 12 9.68 -4.57 -5.82
N ARG A 13 9.15 -4.79 -7.03
CA ARG A 13 8.36 -5.99 -7.31
C ARG A 13 9.27 -7.21 -7.27
N ILE A 14 8.87 -8.20 -6.47
CA ILE A 14 9.49 -9.52 -6.50
C ILE A 14 8.77 -10.35 -7.55
N LEU A 15 9.49 -10.72 -8.61
CA LEU A 15 9.00 -11.64 -9.62
C LEU A 15 8.99 -13.05 -9.02
N ASN A 16 7.78 -13.59 -8.83
CA ASN A 16 7.59 -14.96 -8.40
C ASN A 16 6.54 -15.60 -9.31
N LYS A 17 7.00 -16.41 -10.26
CA LYS A 17 6.15 -17.08 -11.27
C LYS A 17 5.07 -17.98 -10.67
N GLU A 18 5.30 -18.50 -9.47
CA GLU A 18 4.38 -19.43 -8.81
C GLU A 18 3.26 -18.71 -8.05
N LYS A 19 3.46 -17.42 -7.70
CA LYS A 19 2.50 -16.65 -6.91
C LYS A 19 1.67 -15.73 -7.81
N LYS A 20 0.35 -15.90 -7.73
CA LYS A 20 -0.63 -15.10 -8.50
C LYS A 20 -0.70 -13.64 -8.07
N THR A 21 -0.40 -13.34 -6.80
CA THR A 21 -0.50 -11.98 -6.25
C THR A 21 0.85 -11.27 -6.33
N ALA A 22 0.88 -10.10 -6.97
CA ALA A 22 2.09 -9.28 -7.06
C ALA A 22 2.54 -8.81 -5.66
N ARG A 23 3.82 -9.06 -5.35
CA ARG A 23 4.47 -8.67 -4.10
C ARG A 23 5.51 -7.59 -4.36
N TYR A 24 5.56 -6.62 -3.47
CA TYR A 24 6.50 -5.51 -3.48
C TYR A 24 7.25 -5.44 -2.15
N ASP A 25 8.56 -5.57 -2.19
CA ASP A 25 9.41 -5.50 -1.01
C ASP A 25 9.93 -4.07 -0.84
N CYS A 26 9.92 -3.58 0.41
CA CYS A 26 10.58 -2.33 0.74
C CYS A 26 12.08 -2.56 0.82
N THR A 27 12.83 -2.05 -0.16
CA THR A 27 14.28 -2.27 -0.29
C THR A 27 15.11 -1.06 0.13
N ALA A 28 14.49 0.12 0.23
CA ALA A 28 15.09 1.30 0.83
C ALA A 28 14.04 2.12 1.57
N PHE A 29 14.47 2.76 2.66
CA PHE A 29 13.61 3.57 3.51
C PHE A 29 14.39 4.79 4.02
N ALA A 30 13.76 5.95 4.01
CA ALA A 30 14.30 7.17 4.61
C ALA A 30 13.20 7.92 5.36
N GLY A 31 13.55 8.61 6.46
CA GLY A 31 12.60 9.31 7.31
C GLY A 31 12.00 8.41 8.40
N TYR A 32 10.81 8.72 8.87
CA TYR A 32 10.13 7.95 9.92
C TYR A 32 8.62 8.13 9.84
N TYR A 33 7.90 7.01 9.77
CA TYR A 33 6.44 6.98 9.80
C TYR A 33 5.99 5.80 10.68
N PRO A 34 5.74 6.04 11.99
CA PRO A 34 5.57 4.98 13.00
C PRO A 34 4.61 3.85 12.64
N PRO A 35 3.44 4.10 12.00
CA PRO A 35 2.49 3.04 11.68
C PRO A 35 3.08 1.92 10.82
N LEU A 36 4.10 2.20 9.99
CA LEU A 36 4.72 1.18 9.14
C LEU A 36 5.47 0.11 9.92
N GLU A 37 5.96 0.40 11.13
CA GLU A 37 6.62 -0.59 11.98
C GLU A 37 5.67 -1.74 12.33
N THR A 38 4.38 -1.44 12.48
CA THR A 38 3.35 -2.44 12.79
C THR A 38 3.15 -3.43 11.65
N LEU A 39 3.43 -3.02 10.40
CA LEU A 39 3.28 -3.84 9.19
C LEU A 39 4.47 -4.75 8.93
N LYS A 40 5.61 -4.53 9.61
CA LYS A 40 6.80 -5.37 9.45
C LYS A 40 6.54 -6.77 10.00
N ASN A 41 7.02 -7.78 9.28
CA ASN A 41 6.98 -9.16 9.74
C ASN A 41 7.95 -9.40 10.92
N ASN A 42 7.97 -10.62 11.46
CA ASN A 42 8.86 -11.01 12.57
C ASN A 42 10.37 -10.90 12.24
N LYS A 43 10.73 -10.74 10.97
CA LYS A 43 12.11 -10.51 10.50
C LYS A 43 12.41 -9.02 10.29
N GLY A 44 11.49 -8.12 10.66
CA GLY A 44 11.62 -6.68 10.44
C GLY A 44 11.45 -6.22 8.99
N GLN A 45 10.99 -7.11 8.10
CA GLN A 45 10.82 -6.80 6.68
C GLN A 45 9.43 -6.22 6.43
N LEU A 46 9.38 -5.17 5.60
CA LEU A 46 8.14 -4.62 5.07
C LEU A 46 7.97 -5.07 3.62
N PHE A 47 6.88 -5.78 3.34
CA PHE A 47 6.45 -6.07 1.98
C PHE A 47 4.94 -6.02 1.88
N LEU A 48 4.47 -5.66 0.69
CA LEU A 48 3.07 -5.39 0.41
C LEU A 48 2.62 -6.23 -0.79
N TYR A 49 1.40 -6.74 -0.70
CA TYR A 49 0.72 -7.39 -1.81
C TYR A 49 -0.23 -6.40 -2.48
N LEU A 50 -0.20 -6.36 -3.80
CA LEU A 50 -1.18 -5.63 -4.60
C LEU A 50 -2.42 -6.50 -4.76
N MET A 51 -3.49 -6.08 -4.12
CA MET A 51 -4.76 -6.80 -4.06
C MET A 51 -5.82 -6.08 -4.89
N ARG A 52 -6.75 -6.85 -5.48
CA ARG A 52 -7.93 -6.30 -6.16
C ARG A 52 -9.10 -6.21 -5.17
N SER A 53 -9.79 -5.07 -5.17
CA SER A 53 -11.04 -4.89 -4.43
C SER A 53 -12.11 -5.86 -4.95
N ARG A 54 -12.92 -6.40 -4.04
CA ARG A 54 -14.13 -7.18 -4.37
C ARG A 54 -15.40 -6.31 -4.33
N ASN A 55 -15.24 -5.01 -4.09
CA ASN A 55 -16.32 -4.07 -3.97
C ASN A 55 -16.33 -3.16 -5.20
N ASP A 56 -17.45 -3.18 -5.89
CA ASP A 56 -17.64 -2.59 -7.22
C ASP A 56 -18.15 -1.14 -7.15
N LYS A 57 -18.26 -0.60 -5.92
CA LYS A 57 -18.67 0.79 -5.68
C LYS A 57 -17.65 1.74 -6.29
N SER A 58 -18.14 2.72 -7.05
CA SER A 58 -17.32 3.73 -7.75
C SER A 58 -16.36 4.52 -6.85
N THR A 59 -16.65 4.63 -5.55
CA THR A 59 -15.82 5.36 -4.59
C THR A 59 -14.70 4.53 -3.97
N THR A 60 -14.65 3.23 -4.25
CA THR A 60 -13.62 2.33 -3.73
C THR A 60 -12.53 2.12 -4.79
N PRO A 61 -11.25 2.35 -4.46
CA PRO A 61 -10.15 2.02 -5.37
C PRO A 61 -10.21 0.56 -5.83
N GLU A 62 -9.96 0.33 -7.12
CA GLU A 62 -9.93 -1.03 -7.68
C GLU A 62 -8.82 -1.90 -7.09
N HIS A 63 -7.73 -1.27 -6.66
CA HIS A 63 -6.56 -1.92 -6.10
C HIS A 63 -6.18 -1.32 -4.74
N TYR A 64 -5.57 -2.13 -3.88
CA TYR A 64 -5.04 -1.71 -2.59
C TYR A 64 -3.75 -2.46 -2.25
N LEU A 65 -2.93 -1.85 -1.39
CA LEU A 65 -1.75 -2.48 -0.83
C LEU A 65 -2.06 -3.06 0.54
N GLN A 66 -1.71 -4.33 0.73
CA GLN A 66 -1.93 -5.07 1.97
C GLN A 66 -0.62 -5.67 2.48
N ALA A 67 -0.31 -5.48 3.75
CA ALA A 67 0.82 -6.13 4.39
C ALA A 67 0.52 -7.62 4.65
N SER A 68 1.56 -8.45 4.67
CA SER A 68 1.38 -9.86 5.03
C SER A 68 0.96 -10.08 6.48
N LYS A 69 1.43 -9.19 7.36
CA LYS A 69 1.15 -9.29 8.79
C LYS A 69 -0.30 -8.92 9.02
N ASP A 70 -1.05 -9.88 9.56
CA ASP A 70 -2.46 -9.78 9.92
C ASP A 70 -3.38 -9.29 8.79
N SER A 71 -2.94 -9.41 7.53
CA SER A 71 -3.63 -8.90 6.34
C SER A 71 -4.04 -7.42 6.46
N MET A 72 -3.23 -6.60 7.16
CA MET A 72 -3.54 -5.20 7.38
C MET A 72 -3.43 -4.40 6.07
N ASN A 73 -4.48 -3.67 5.75
CA ASN A 73 -4.49 -2.78 4.58
C ASN A 73 -3.67 -1.52 4.89
N LEU A 74 -2.68 -1.23 4.05
CA LEU A 74 -1.96 0.04 4.09
C LEU A 74 -2.85 1.15 3.51
N THR A 75 -3.26 0.97 2.25
CA THR A 75 -4.02 1.99 1.54
C THR A 75 -4.66 1.46 0.24
N GLY A 76 -5.78 2.05 -0.16
CA GLY A 76 -6.31 1.91 -1.52
C GLY A 76 -5.57 2.84 -2.49
N LEU A 77 -5.42 2.43 -3.75
CA LEU A 77 -4.66 3.14 -4.76
C LEU A 77 -5.60 3.89 -5.72
N PHE A 78 -5.82 5.17 -5.44
CA PHE A 78 -6.59 6.07 -6.31
C PHE A 78 -5.75 6.47 -7.53
N HIS A 79 -6.36 6.49 -8.71
CA HIS A 79 -5.68 6.81 -9.97
C HIS A 79 -4.54 5.84 -10.33
N TYR A 80 -4.60 4.58 -9.88
CA TYR A 80 -3.58 3.57 -10.22
C TYR A 80 -3.63 3.13 -11.69
N TRP A 81 -4.83 3.10 -12.25
CA TRP A 81 -5.11 2.74 -13.64
C TRP A 81 -6.08 3.78 -14.21
N GLU A 82 -5.74 4.35 -15.35
CA GLU A 82 -6.57 5.35 -16.03
C GLU A 82 -6.62 5.01 -17.53
N GLU A 83 -7.80 5.07 -18.13
CA GLU A 83 -8.00 4.84 -19.57
C GLU A 83 -7.36 3.53 -20.10
N GLY A 84 -7.37 2.47 -19.28
CA GLY A 84 -6.82 1.16 -19.69
C GLY A 84 -5.29 1.04 -19.60
N LYS A 85 -4.58 2.03 -19.03
CA LYS A 85 -3.13 1.99 -18.82
C LYS A 85 -2.74 2.36 -17.38
N MET A 86 -1.54 1.96 -16.99
CA MET A 86 -0.93 2.40 -15.73
C MET A 86 -0.65 3.91 -15.80
N SER A 87 -1.06 4.66 -14.78
CA SER A 87 -0.97 6.12 -14.74
C SER A 87 0.45 6.66 -14.51
N GLY A 88 1.34 5.85 -13.94
CA GLY A 88 2.70 6.27 -13.54
C GLY A 88 2.77 7.00 -12.19
N PHE A 89 1.64 7.42 -11.64
CA PHE A 89 1.53 7.95 -10.28
C PHE A 89 0.16 7.62 -9.70
N CYS A 90 0.10 7.36 -8.40
CA CYS A 90 -1.17 7.16 -7.72
C CYS A 90 -1.11 7.72 -6.31
N SER A 91 -2.28 7.89 -5.69
CA SER A 91 -2.37 8.32 -4.30
C SER A 91 -3.06 7.27 -3.45
N GLY A 92 -2.78 7.33 -2.16
CA GLY A 92 -3.46 6.55 -1.16
C GLY A 92 -3.68 7.36 0.10
N TYR A 93 -4.64 6.94 0.90
CA TYR A 93 -4.93 7.52 2.20
C TYR A 93 -5.04 6.39 3.23
N PRO A 94 -4.59 6.60 4.48
CA PRO A 94 -4.87 5.65 5.52
C PRO A 94 -6.37 5.55 5.81
N SER A 95 -6.80 4.40 6.31
CA SER A 95 -8.21 4.19 6.66
C SER A 95 -8.66 5.14 7.77
N THR A 96 -9.84 5.74 7.61
CA THR A 96 -10.50 6.57 8.64
C THR A 96 -11.17 5.74 9.73
N LYS A 97 -11.20 4.41 9.61
CA LYS A 97 -11.77 3.51 10.63
C LYS A 97 -10.76 3.27 11.75
N LYS A 98 -11.23 3.29 13.00
CA LYS A 98 -10.40 3.03 14.20
C LYS A 98 -9.97 1.58 14.34
N VAL A 99 -10.75 0.64 13.77
CA VAL A 99 -10.45 -0.79 13.74
C VAL A 99 -10.60 -1.33 12.31
N PHE A 100 -9.85 -2.37 11.96
CA PHE A 100 -9.91 -2.98 10.62
C PHE A 100 -11.16 -3.87 10.44
N ASP A 101 -11.53 -4.64 11.47
CA ASP A 101 -12.74 -5.46 11.51
C ASP A 101 -13.54 -5.14 12.78
N ASN A 102 -14.87 -5.15 12.65
CA ASN A 102 -15.81 -5.00 13.75
C ASN A 102 -15.82 -6.22 14.69
N LYS A 103 -15.39 -7.40 14.22
CA LYS A 103 -15.38 -8.64 15.02
C LYS A 103 -14.18 -8.75 15.95
N ASP A 104 -12.97 -8.62 15.39
CA ASP A 104 -11.73 -8.95 16.11
C ASP A 104 -11.04 -7.73 16.75
N LYS A 105 -11.64 -6.54 16.66
CA LYS A 105 -11.17 -5.27 17.27
C LYS A 105 -9.68 -4.96 17.03
N THR A 106 -9.09 -5.43 15.92
CA THR A 106 -7.72 -5.07 15.56
C THR A 106 -7.64 -3.57 15.34
N GLU A 107 -6.91 -2.88 16.22
CA GLU A 107 -6.71 -1.44 16.11
C GLU A 107 -6.01 -1.08 14.81
N ASN A 108 -6.48 -0.02 14.16
CA ASN A 108 -5.84 0.52 12.98
C ASN A 108 -4.67 1.41 13.42
N PRO A 109 -3.41 0.99 13.21
CA PRO A 109 -2.24 1.75 13.65
C PRO A 109 -2.09 3.09 12.90
N PHE A 110 -2.82 3.26 11.79
CA PHE A 110 -2.84 4.48 11.02
C PHE A 110 -3.96 5.45 11.43
N TYR A 111 -4.82 5.10 12.39
CA TYR A 111 -5.99 5.93 12.71
C TYR A 111 -5.60 7.34 13.16
N GLU A 112 -4.56 7.50 13.99
CA GLU A 112 -4.05 8.82 14.40
C GLU A 112 -3.40 9.61 13.26
N TYR A 113 -3.07 8.93 12.15
CA TYR A 113 -2.44 9.48 10.95
C TYR A 113 -3.42 9.53 9.76
N ARG A 114 -4.72 9.32 9.99
CA ARG A 114 -5.76 9.22 8.95
C ARG A 114 -5.91 10.44 8.02
N ASN A 115 -5.32 11.57 8.40
CA ASN A 115 -5.30 12.80 7.60
C ASN A 115 -4.04 12.91 6.72
N ASP A 116 -3.12 11.96 6.81
CA ASP A 116 -1.95 11.87 5.95
C ASP A 116 -2.33 11.31 4.58
N ALA A 117 -1.40 11.43 3.63
CA ALA A 117 -1.52 10.88 2.30
C ALA A 117 -0.25 10.16 1.89
N PHE A 118 -0.42 9.17 1.03
CA PHE A 118 0.65 8.50 0.31
C PHE A 118 0.65 8.97 -1.13
N LEU A 119 1.82 9.34 -1.64
CA LEU A 119 2.07 9.57 -3.05
C LEU A 119 2.98 8.45 -3.56
N PHE A 120 2.55 7.79 -4.63
CA PHE A 120 3.33 6.74 -5.27
C PHE A 120 3.78 7.23 -6.65
N ILE A 121 5.06 7.05 -6.93
CA ILE A 121 5.63 7.17 -8.28
C ILE A 121 5.86 5.74 -8.77
N ILE A 122 5.26 5.40 -9.90
CA ILE A 122 5.23 4.05 -10.42
C ILE A 122 6.12 3.97 -11.65
N HIS A 123 7.19 3.20 -11.52
CA HIS A 123 8.06 2.85 -12.65
C HIS A 123 7.68 1.48 -13.15
N TRP A 124 7.22 1.40 -14.40
CA TRP A 124 6.88 0.16 -15.07
C TRP A 124 7.87 -0.11 -16.18
N ASP A 125 8.68 -1.16 -16.00
CA ASP A 125 9.58 -1.66 -17.03
C ASP A 125 8.84 -2.74 -17.83
N LYS A 126 8.51 -2.41 -19.09
CA LYS A 126 7.75 -3.32 -19.95
C LYS A 126 8.56 -4.58 -20.31
N ASP A 127 9.88 -4.46 -20.34
CA ASP A 127 10.80 -5.50 -20.83
C ASP A 127 11.24 -6.46 -19.72
N LYS A 128 10.96 -6.13 -18.46
CA LYS A 128 11.13 -7.00 -17.28
C LYS A 128 9.86 -7.75 -16.87
N GLN A 129 8.87 -7.79 -17.76
CA GLN A 129 7.72 -8.65 -17.61
C GLN A 129 8.08 -10.01 -18.21
N GLU A 130 8.25 -11.00 -17.34
CA GLU A 130 8.37 -12.40 -17.75
C GLU A 130 7.15 -12.86 -18.56
#